data_AF-A0A7J9WQX8-F1
#
_entry.id   AF-A0A7J9WQX8-F1
#
_cell.length_a   1.000
_cell.length_b   1.000
_cell.length_c   1.000
_cell.angle_alpha   90.00
_cell.angle_beta   90.00
_cell.angle_gamma   90.00
#
_symmetry.space_group_name_H-M   'P 1'
#
loop_
_entity.id
_entity.type
_entity.pdbx_description
1 polymer ?
#
loop_
_entity_poly.entity_id
_entity_poly.type
_entity_poly.pdbx_seq_one_letter_code
_entity_poly.pdbx_strand_id
1 'polypeptide(L)' 'MAKTRTTLTIDEDVLRAVKVRAARTGKGDGEVIEEALRRDLGFDLLDRLWARNDLAEDEAVALAVEAQHATRRRQR' A
#
# COMPACT_ATOMS: atom_id res chain seq x y z
N MET A 1 -1.13 12.56 2.75
CA MET A 1 0.07 13.02 2.01
C MET A 1 -0.35 13.85 0.81
N ALA A 2 0.48 14.80 0.37
CA ALA A 2 0.18 15.61 -0.81
C ALA A 2 0.17 14.72 -2.08
N LYS A 3 -0.83 14.90 -2.95
CA LYS A 3 -0.93 14.19 -4.23
C LYS A 3 -0.11 14.93 -5.29
N THR A 4 0.71 14.21 -6.06
CA THR A 4 1.43 14.76 -7.23
C THR A 4 0.59 14.57 -8.49
N ARG A 5 0.42 15.63 -9.30
CA ARG A 5 -0.29 15.52 -10.58
C ARG A 5 0.58 14.81 -11.60
N THR A 6 0.11 13.66 -12.08
CA THR A 6 0.84 12.80 -13.01
C THR A 6 -0.02 12.50 -14.23
N THR A 7 0.56 12.64 -15.43
CA THR A 7 -0.01 12.14 -16.68
C THR A 7 0.54 10.75 -16.93
N LEU A 8 -0.33 9.76 -17.19
CA LEU A 8 0.10 8.41 -17.57
C LEU A 8 -0.63 7.93 -18.83
N THR A 9 -0.01 6.99 -19.52
CA THR A 9 -0.66 6.20 -20.58
C THR A 9 -1.21 4.93 -19.95
N ILE A 10 -2.49 4.64 -20.19
CA ILE A 10 -3.20 3.47 -19.67
C ILE A 10 -4.06 2.87 -20.78
N ASP A 11 -4.32 1.58 -20.70
CA ASP A 11 -5.27 0.89 -21.56
C ASP A 11 -6.67 1.53 -21.48
N GLU A 12 -7.35 1.64 -22.62
CA GLU A 12 -8.65 2.31 -22.72
C GLU A 12 -9.72 1.59 -21.91
N ASP A 13 -9.74 0.25 -21.94
CA ASP A 13 -10.75 -0.52 -21.22
C ASP A 13 -10.53 -0.44 -19.71
N VAL A 14 -9.26 -0.33 -19.27
CA VAL A 14 -8.93 -0.06 -17.87
C VAL A 14 -9.42 1.32 -17.45
N LEU A 15 -9.18 2.38 -18.24
CA LEU A 15 -9.69 3.72 -17.95
C LEU A 15 -11.23 3.74 -17.91
N ARG A 16 -11.89 3.01 -18.80
CA ARG A 16 -13.35 2.86 -18.81
C ARG A 16 -13.85 2.22 -17.52
N ALA A 17 -13.20 1.15 -17.06
CA ALA A 17 -13.54 0.50 -15.79
C ALA A 17 -13.35 1.43 -14.59
N VAL A 18 -12.29 2.25 -14.57
CA VAL A 18 -12.06 3.28 -13.55
C VAL A 18 -13.23 4.26 -13.50
N LYS A 19 -13.65 4.82 -14.65
CA LYS A 19 -14.76 5.78 -14.72
C LYS A 19 -16.08 5.20 -14.22
N VAL A 20 -16.39 3.94 -14.59
CA VAL A 20 -17.59 3.26 -14.10
C VAL A 20 -17.55 3.11 -12.57
N ARG A 21 -16.41 2.73 -12.01
CA ARG A 21 -16.25 2.59 -10.56
C ARG A 21 -16.35 3.95 -9.86
N ALA A 22 -15.66 4.96 -10.38
CA ALA A 22 -15.70 6.33 -9.88
C ALA A 22 -17.14 6.85 -9.76
N ALA A 23 -17.93 6.70 -10.82
CA ALA A 23 -19.34 7.06 -10.84
C ALA A 23 -20.18 6.29 -9.81
N ARG A 24 -19.95 4.98 -9.64
CA ARG A 24 -20.67 4.15 -8.66
C ARG A 24 -20.33 4.49 -7.21
N THR A 25 -19.10 4.94 -6.94
CA THR A 25 -18.63 5.22 -5.58
C THR A 25 -18.64 6.69 -5.22
N GLY A 26 -18.98 7.59 -6.16
CA GLY A 26 -18.88 9.04 -5.98
C GLY A 26 -17.44 9.54 -5.78
N LYS A 27 -16.45 8.79 -6.29
CA LYS A 27 -15.02 9.10 -6.14
C LYS A 27 -14.46 9.71 -7.43
N GLY A 28 -13.32 10.40 -7.33
CA GLY A 28 -12.58 10.82 -8.52
C GLY A 28 -11.82 9.66 -9.17
N ASP A 29 -11.59 9.72 -10.49
CA ASP A 29 -10.80 8.71 -11.23
C ASP A 29 -9.44 8.45 -10.57
N GLY A 30 -8.73 9.52 -10.18
CA GLY A 30 -7.44 9.42 -9.51
C GLY A 30 -7.50 8.74 -8.13
N GLU A 31 -8.64 8.82 -7.41
CA GLU A 31 -8.81 8.12 -6.14
C GLU A 31 -9.01 6.63 -6.35
N VAL A 32 -9.79 6.26 -7.37
CA VAL A 32 -9.98 4.85 -7.74
C VAL A 32 -8.65 4.23 -8.19
N ILE A 33 -7.84 4.96 -8.96
CA ILE A 33 -6.51 4.51 -9.40
C ILE A 33 -5.58 4.37 -8.19
N GLU A 34 -5.50 5.38 -7.32
CA GLU A 34 -4.66 5.36 -6.11
C GLU A 34 -5.02 4.17 -5.20
N GLU A 35 -6.31 3.95 -4.91
CA GLU A 35 -6.77 2.83 -4.08
C GLU A 35 -6.42 1.47 -4.69
N ALA A 36 -6.51 1.33 -6.01
CA ALA A 36 -6.11 0.09 -6.68
C ALA A 36 -4.60 -0.15 -6.56
N LEU A 37 -3.79 0.88 -6.81
CA LEU A 37 -2.33 0.81 -6.74
C LEU A 37 -1.84 0.58 -5.31
N ARG A 38 -2.41 1.26 -4.31
CA ARG A 38 -2.05 1.04 -2.91
C ARG A 38 -2.32 -0.37 -2.44
N ARG A 39 -3.45 -0.95 -2.86
CA ARG A 39 -3.79 -2.33 -2.56
C ARG A 39 -2.82 -3.30 -3.23
N ASP A 40 -2.52 -3.09 -4.50
CA ASP A 40 -1.66 -3.97 -5.31
C ASP A 40 -0.20 -3.92 -4.85
N LEU A 41 0.31 -2.72 -4.57
CA LEU A 41 1.67 -2.49 -4.08
C LEU A 41 1.82 -2.76 -2.57
N GLY A 42 0.76 -3.17 -1.88
CA GLY A 42 0.81 -3.59 -0.48
C GLY A 42 0.93 -2.44 0.54
N PHE A 43 0.71 -1.18 0.15
CA PHE A 43 0.67 -0.06 1.10
C PHE A 43 -0.43 -0.26 2.15
N ASP A 44 -1.61 -0.73 1.72
CA ASP A 44 -2.72 -1.01 2.63
C ASP A 44 -2.51 -2.29 3.46
N LEU A 45 -1.56 -3.16 3.08
CA LEU A 45 -1.21 -4.35 3.88
C LEU A 45 -0.36 -3.95 5.08
N LEU A 46 0.65 -3.11 4.86
CA LEU A 46 1.51 -2.60 5.93
C LEU A 46 0.70 -1.78 6.93
N ASP A 47 -0.16 -0.88 6.45
CA ASP A 47 -1.05 -0.08 7.32
C ASP A 47 -1.95 -0.99 8.18
N ARG A 48 -2.50 -2.07 7.61
CA ARG A 48 -3.32 -3.04 8.36
C ARG A 48 -2.53 -3.88 9.35
N LEU A 49 -1.30 -4.26 9.03
CA LEU A 49 -0.44 -5.01 9.95
C LEU A 49 0.00 -4.14 11.13
N TRP A 50 0.34 -2.88 10.87
CA TRP A 50 0.70 -1.91 11.90
C TRP A 50 -0.48 -1.51 12.78
N ALA A 51 -1.67 -1.30 12.20
CA ALA A 51 -2.87 -0.97 12.96
C ALA A 51 -3.35 -2.08 13.91
N ARG A 52 -2.86 -3.32 13.76
CA ARG A 52 -3.19 -4.46 14.62
C ARG A 52 -2.13 -4.78 15.67
N ASN A 53 -1.09 -3.96 15.76
CA ASN A 53 0.06 -4.26 16.60
C ASN A 53 0.05 -3.39 17.85
N ASP A 54 -0.04 -4.03 19.02
CA ASP A 54 -0.03 -3.40 20.34
C ASP A 54 1.34 -3.51 21.04
N LEU A 55 2.39 -3.89 20.30
CA LEU A 55 3.74 -3.98 20.87
C LEU A 55 4.25 -2.62 21.33
N ALA A 56 4.83 -2.59 22.53
CA ALA A 56 5.56 -1.42 22.99
C ALA A 56 6.80 -1.19 22.10
N GLU A 57 7.28 0.05 22.05
CA GLU A 57 8.36 0.47 21.15
C GLU A 57 9.64 -0.37 21.34
N ASP A 58 9.99 -0.65 22.59
CA ASP A 58 11.15 -1.46 22.96
C ASP A 58 11.03 -2.92 22.51
N GLU A 59 9.84 -3.52 22.65
CA GLU A 59 9.55 -4.87 22.18
C GLU A 59 9.57 -4.96 20.64
N ALA A 60 9.04 -3.95 19.95
CA ALA A 60 9.05 -3.87 18.50
C ALA A 60 10.49 -3.76 17.94
N VAL A 61 11.34 -2.95 18.59
CA VAL A 61 12.75 -2.79 18.21
C VAL A 61 13.52 -4.09 18.46
N ALA A 62 13.30 -4.75 19.60
CA ALA A 62 13.93 -6.03 19.90
C ALA A 62 13.58 -7.10 18.85
N LEU A 63 12.31 -7.20 18.46
CA LEU A 63 11.83 -8.12 17.43
C LEU A 63 12.45 -7.83 16.05
N ALA A 64 12.57 -6.54 15.68
CA ALA A 64 13.19 -6.15 14.41
C ALA A 64 14.68 -6.56 14.34
N VAL A 65 15.42 -6.38 15.44
CA VAL A 65 16.83 -6.78 15.54
C VAL A 65 16.98 -8.30 15.46
N GLU A 66 16.10 -9.05 16.12
CA GLU A 66 16.08 -10.52 16.04
C GLU A 66 15.85 -11.00 14.60
N ALA A 67 14.84 -10.46 13.92
CA ALA A 67 14.51 -10.81 12.53
C ALA A 67 15.69 -10.50 11.57
N GLN A 68 16.38 -9.38 11.78
CA GLN A 68 17.57 -9.01 11.02
C GLN A 68 18.70 -10.04 11.23
N HIS A 69 18.95 -10.44 12.48
CA HIS A 69 19.96 -11.46 12.81
C HIS A 69 19.63 -12.81 12.18
N ALA A 70 18.37 -13.25 12.24
CA ALA A 70 17.92 -14.51 11.65
C ALA A 70 18.15 -14.54 10.12
N THR A 71 17.86 -13.45 9.44
CA THR A 71 18.06 -13.34 7.98
C THR A 71 19.54 -13.38 7.61
N ARG A 72 20.41 -12.66 8.34
CA ARG A 72 21.86 -12.65 8.10
C ARG A 72 22.53 -14.00 8.36
N ARG A 73 22.05 -14.76 9.35
CA ARG A 73 22.56 -16.12 9.61
C ARG A 73 22.22 -17.11 8.50
N ARG A 74 21.16 -16.87 7.74
CA ARG A 74 20.70 -17.75 6.65
C ARG A 74 21.45 -17.55 5.33
N GLN A 75 22.18 -16.44 5.20
CA GLN A 75 22.99 -16.11 4.01
C GLN A 75 24.49 -16.45 4.18
N ARG A 76 24.92 -16.90 5.36
CA ARG A 76 26.27 -17.40 5.62
C ARG A 76 26.24 -18.92 5.68
#